data_AF-A0A255RJZ1-F1
#
_entry.id   AF-A0A255RJZ1-F1
#
_cell.length_a   1.000
_cell.length_b   1.000
_cell.length_c   1.000
_cell.angle_alpha   90.00
_cell.angle_beta   90.00
_cell.angle_gamma   90.00
#
_symmetry.space_group_name_H-M   'P 1'
#
loop_
_entity.id
_entity.type
_entity.pdbx_description
1 polymer ?
#
loop_
_entity_poly.entity_id
_entity_poly.type
_entity_poly.pdbx_seq_one_letter_code
_entity_poly.pdbx_strand_id
1 'polypeptide(L)'
;MEEVNCNDNWRNSSYWEEFQVNNPEKATEVIALGIDPDTLSDKDVKEVIFAIEIEAKKLNCSISDLKKRFLKMANFPGVYKLSLLSTYTKRSDSESAEYNIQKENTINSLYTKWLLELITQEEKERQAWDKPITQENPTTLLMKFALEGEDEILHLQKLHIYHNCYPRDPFSTTFLWNVEKNFDTIIEKGLQPIMANPSLKNDKVKFNLAIDMQLDLIADSIKNMENLNNVIETYNKQYISFYVELDLALKRAREKNKL
;
A
#
# COMPACT_ATOMS: atom_id res chain seq x y z
N MET A 1 -63.97 -27.45 20.86
CA MET A 1 -63.35 -27.19 19.56
C MET A 1 -62.54 -25.93 19.73
N GLU A 2 -61.26 -26.09 20.05
CA GLU A 2 -60.34 -24.97 20.13
C GLU A 2 -59.97 -24.58 18.70
N GLU A 3 -60.24 -23.33 18.34
CA GLU A 3 -59.77 -22.75 17.10
C GLU A 3 -58.24 -22.71 17.15
N VAL A 4 -57.61 -23.57 16.36
CA VAL A 4 -56.18 -23.51 16.08
C VAL A 4 -55.96 -22.20 15.31
N ASN A 5 -55.56 -21.18 16.04
CA ASN A 5 -55.11 -19.92 15.48
C ASN A 5 -53.77 -20.18 14.79
N CYS A 6 -53.82 -20.56 13.51
CA CYS A 6 -52.69 -20.57 12.59
C CYS A 6 -52.29 -19.11 12.33
N ASN A 7 -51.69 -18.47 13.34
CA ASN A 7 -51.11 -17.15 13.19
C ASN A 7 -49.95 -17.26 12.18
N ASP A 8 -50.12 -16.56 11.06
CA ASP A 8 -49.16 -16.33 9.98
C ASP A 8 -47.86 -15.66 10.48
N ASN A 9 -47.05 -16.38 11.25
CA ASN A 9 -45.73 -15.91 11.70
C ASN A 9 -44.65 -16.00 10.59
N TRP A 10 -44.98 -16.49 9.40
CA TRP A 10 -44.02 -16.68 8.31
C TRP A 10 -43.63 -15.40 7.56
N ARG A 11 -44.25 -14.24 7.86
CA ARG A 11 -44.05 -13.01 7.06
C ARG A 11 -42.93 -12.08 7.53
N ASN A 12 -42.21 -12.41 8.60
CA ASN A 12 -41.13 -11.57 9.13
C ASN A 12 -39.83 -12.35 9.39
N SER A 13 -39.59 -13.48 8.72
CA SER A 13 -38.26 -14.11 8.83
C SER A 13 -37.23 -13.26 8.12
N SER A 14 -36.12 -12.98 8.80
CA SER A 14 -34.98 -12.28 8.20
C SER A 14 -34.40 -13.10 7.05
N TYR A 15 -33.70 -12.47 6.11
CA TYR A 15 -33.04 -13.22 5.04
C TYR A 15 -32.03 -14.22 5.59
N TRP A 16 -31.35 -13.87 6.68
CA TRP A 16 -30.41 -14.77 7.33
C TRP A 16 -31.10 -16.02 7.88
N GLU A 17 -32.25 -15.87 8.54
CA GLU A 17 -33.03 -17.00 9.06
C GLU A 17 -33.51 -17.92 7.93
N GLU A 18 -34.01 -17.33 6.84
CA GLU A 18 -34.41 -18.10 5.66
C GLU A 18 -33.21 -18.83 5.03
N PHE A 19 -32.05 -18.16 4.95
CA PHE A 19 -30.83 -18.75 4.44
C PHE A 19 -30.33 -19.91 5.30
N GLN A 20 -30.39 -19.80 6.63
CA GLN A 20 -30.01 -20.87 7.56
C GLN A 20 -30.90 -22.11 7.40
N VAL A 21 -32.22 -21.91 7.26
CA VAL A 21 -33.17 -23.02 7.05
C VAL A 21 -32.93 -23.71 5.71
N ASN A 22 -32.70 -22.93 4.65
CA ASN A 22 -32.57 -23.46 3.30
C ASN A 22 -31.16 -24.00 2.98
N ASN A 23 -30.12 -23.50 3.65
CA ASN A 23 -28.71 -23.82 3.39
C ASN A 23 -27.89 -23.99 4.68
N PRO A 24 -28.23 -24.94 5.57
CA PRO A 24 -27.62 -25.04 6.91
C PRO A 24 -26.09 -25.25 6.88
N GLU A 25 -25.60 -26.03 5.92
CA GLU A 25 -24.16 -26.26 5.74
C GLU A 25 -23.44 -24.97 5.31
N LYS A 26 -23.95 -24.28 4.28
CA LYS A 26 -23.36 -23.01 3.83
C LYS A 26 -23.42 -21.92 4.89
N ALA A 27 -24.51 -21.84 5.65
CA ALA A 27 -24.63 -20.90 6.76
C ALA A 27 -23.53 -21.12 7.80
N THR A 28 -23.24 -22.39 8.13
CA THR A 28 -22.11 -22.75 8.99
C THR A 28 -20.77 -22.32 8.39
N GLU A 29 -20.58 -22.51 7.07
CA GLU A 29 -19.35 -22.07 6.39
C GLU A 29 -19.19 -20.55 6.40
N VAL A 30 -20.27 -19.78 6.22
CA VAL A 30 -20.26 -18.31 6.26
C VAL A 30 -19.86 -17.80 7.66
N ILE A 31 -20.40 -18.39 8.73
CA ILE A 31 -20.00 -18.05 10.11
C ILE A 31 -18.50 -18.35 10.31
N ALA A 32 -18.01 -19.49 9.82
CA ALA A 32 -16.61 -19.87 9.93
C ALA A 32 -15.63 -18.91 9.21
N LEU A 33 -16.13 -18.08 8.30
CA LEU A 33 -15.36 -17.01 7.66
C LEU A 33 -15.11 -15.79 8.58
N GLY A 34 -15.68 -15.76 9.79
CA GLY A 34 -15.56 -14.64 10.73
C GLY A 34 -16.52 -13.49 10.42
N ILE A 35 -17.67 -13.83 9.86
CA ILE A 35 -18.80 -12.94 9.56
C ILE A 35 -19.85 -13.21 10.62
N ASP A 36 -20.47 -12.15 11.12
CA ASP A 36 -21.55 -12.21 12.09
C ASP A 36 -22.83 -11.66 11.45
N PRO A 37 -23.62 -12.48 10.74
CA PRO A 37 -24.79 -12.03 10.00
C PRO A 37 -25.89 -11.46 10.90
N ASP A 38 -25.93 -11.84 12.19
CA ASP A 38 -26.91 -11.34 13.15
C ASP A 38 -26.71 -9.85 13.48
N THR A 39 -25.53 -9.31 13.19
CA THR A 39 -25.18 -7.89 13.37
C THR A 39 -25.42 -7.03 12.13
N LEU A 40 -25.78 -7.66 11.01
CA LEU A 40 -25.92 -7.01 9.71
C LEU A 40 -27.39 -6.78 9.36
N SER A 41 -27.65 -5.80 8.49
CA SER A 41 -29.00 -5.68 7.91
C SER A 41 -29.26 -6.83 6.93
N ASP A 42 -30.53 -7.18 6.70
CA ASP A 42 -30.90 -8.19 5.71
C ASP A 42 -30.33 -7.93 4.32
N LYS A 43 -30.19 -6.66 3.96
CA LYS A 43 -29.57 -6.25 2.70
C LYS A 43 -28.07 -6.59 2.71
N ASP A 44 -27.37 -6.28 3.79
CA ASP A 44 -25.94 -6.52 3.88
C ASP A 44 -25.62 -8.01 3.92
N VAL A 45 -26.42 -8.80 4.65
CA VAL A 45 -26.29 -10.27 4.64
C VAL A 45 -26.45 -10.83 3.22
N LYS A 46 -27.44 -10.35 2.45
CA LYS A 46 -27.63 -10.74 1.05
C LYS A 46 -26.40 -10.43 0.21
N GLU A 47 -25.88 -9.21 0.30
CA GLU A 47 -24.72 -8.76 -0.47
C GLU A 47 -23.46 -9.55 -0.12
N VAL A 48 -23.19 -9.76 1.17
CA VAL A 48 -22.04 -10.53 1.66
C VAL A 48 -22.09 -11.98 1.18
N ILE A 49 -23.24 -12.65 1.35
CA ILE A 49 -23.41 -14.03 0.92
C ILE A 49 -23.24 -14.15 -0.60
N PHE A 50 -23.81 -13.21 -1.35
CA PHE A 50 -23.66 -13.15 -2.80
C PHE A 50 -22.19 -13.02 -3.22
N ALA A 51 -21.42 -12.12 -2.61
CA ALA A 51 -20.00 -11.92 -2.92
C ALA A 51 -19.16 -13.19 -2.64
N ILE A 52 -19.44 -13.85 -1.52
CA ILE A 52 -18.79 -15.11 -1.12
C ILE A 52 -19.09 -16.23 -2.12
N GLU A 53 -20.36 -16.41 -2.49
CA GLU A 53 -20.77 -17.48 -3.41
C GLU A 53 -20.17 -17.29 -4.81
N ILE A 54 -20.12 -16.04 -5.30
CA ILE A 54 -19.47 -15.73 -6.56
C ILE A 54 -17.99 -16.08 -6.52
N GLU A 55 -17.27 -15.70 -5.47
CA GLU A 55 -15.83 -15.97 -5.39
C GLU A 55 -15.54 -17.47 -5.24
N ALA A 56 -16.30 -18.18 -4.41
CA ALA A 56 -16.20 -19.64 -4.29
C ALA A 56 -16.38 -20.33 -5.65
N LYS A 57 -17.37 -19.86 -6.42
CA LYS A 57 -17.62 -20.33 -7.79
C LYS A 57 -16.47 -19.99 -8.74
N LYS A 58 -15.93 -18.76 -8.70
CA LYS A 58 -14.78 -18.33 -9.52
C LYS A 58 -13.52 -19.16 -9.26
N LEU A 59 -13.25 -19.45 -7.99
CA LEU A 59 -12.06 -20.21 -7.56
C LEU A 59 -12.27 -21.73 -7.61
N ASN A 60 -13.47 -22.18 -7.99
CA ASN A 60 -13.88 -23.58 -8.00
C ASN A 60 -13.54 -24.27 -6.67
N CYS A 61 -14.05 -23.72 -5.56
CA CYS A 61 -13.86 -24.24 -4.21
C CYS A 61 -15.14 -24.12 -3.36
N SER A 62 -15.16 -24.77 -2.19
CA SER A 62 -16.19 -24.54 -1.19
C SER A 62 -16.02 -23.17 -0.52
N ILE A 63 -17.07 -22.67 0.14
CA ILE A 63 -17.00 -21.44 0.93
C ILE A 63 -16.01 -21.63 2.09
N SER A 64 -16.03 -22.80 2.72
CA SER A 64 -15.10 -23.19 3.78
C SER A 64 -13.61 -23.15 3.39
N ASP A 65 -13.28 -23.26 2.10
CA ASP A 65 -11.91 -23.22 1.60
C ASP A 65 -11.42 -21.82 1.23
N LEU A 66 -12.31 -20.83 1.13
CA LEU A 66 -11.95 -19.47 0.71
C LEU A 66 -10.87 -18.85 1.62
N LYS A 67 -11.11 -18.85 2.94
CA LYS A 67 -10.14 -18.28 3.90
C LYS A 67 -8.82 -19.03 3.88
N LYS A 68 -8.84 -20.37 3.79
CA LYS A 68 -7.62 -21.19 3.72
C LYS A 68 -6.80 -20.88 2.46
N ARG A 69 -7.45 -20.81 1.30
CA ARG A 69 -6.80 -20.47 0.02
C ARG A 69 -6.26 -19.06 0.03
N PHE A 70 -7.04 -18.12 0.55
CA PHE A 70 -6.60 -16.75 0.74
C PHE A 70 -5.34 -16.68 1.61
N LEU A 71 -5.36 -17.30 2.80
CA LEU A 71 -4.21 -17.28 3.72
C LEU A 71 -2.98 -17.95 3.13
N LYS A 72 -3.15 -19.04 2.37
CA LYS A 72 -2.04 -19.69 1.65
C LYS A 72 -1.43 -18.76 0.60
N MET A 73 -2.27 -18.02 -0.14
CA MET A 73 -1.80 -17.01 -1.10
C MET A 73 -1.19 -15.82 -0.39
N ALA A 74 -1.72 -15.39 0.75
CA ALA A 74 -1.22 -14.25 1.53
C ALA A 74 0.03 -14.57 2.37
N ASN A 75 0.58 -15.79 2.26
CA ASN A 75 1.78 -16.21 2.96
C ASN A 75 3.07 -15.64 2.34
N PHE A 76 3.16 -14.31 2.32
CA PHE A 76 4.33 -13.56 1.89
C PHE A 76 4.98 -12.82 3.08
N PRO A 77 6.26 -12.39 2.95
CA PRO A 77 6.88 -11.48 3.92
C PRO A 77 6.06 -10.19 4.11
N GLY A 78 6.10 -9.60 5.31
CA GLY A 78 5.18 -8.52 5.74
C GLY A 78 5.03 -7.34 4.78
N VAL A 79 6.09 -6.93 4.07
CA VAL A 79 6.03 -5.85 3.07
C VAL A 79 5.07 -6.14 1.90
N TYR A 80 4.98 -7.40 1.48
CA TYR A 80 4.10 -7.81 0.39
C TYR A 80 2.64 -7.96 0.87
N LYS A 81 2.42 -8.25 2.16
CA LYS A 81 1.08 -8.24 2.75
C LYS A 81 0.47 -6.83 2.78
N LEU A 82 1.28 -5.80 2.99
CA LEU A 82 0.80 -4.41 2.95
C LEU A 82 0.43 -3.93 1.54
N SER A 83 1.17 -4.34 0.50
CA SER A 83 0.79 -4.02 -0.88
C SER A 83 -0.49 -4.73 -1.31
N LEU A 84 -0.74 -5.93 -0.78
CA LEU A 84 -1.99 -6.65 -0.94
C LEU A 84 -3.18 -5.90 -0.30
N LEU A 85 -3.02 -5.25 0.86
CA LEU A 85 -4.08 -4.42 1.45
C LEU A 85 -4.52 -3.30 0.49
N SER A 86 -3.58 -2.51 -0.05
CA SER A 86 -3.92 -1.46 -1.01
C SER A 86 -4.60 -2.01 -2.26
N THR A 87 -4.15 -3.18 -2.72
CA THR A 87 -4.72 -3.86 -3.88
C THR A 87 -6.17 -4.29 -3.61
N TYR A 88 -6.45 -4.92 -2.47
CA TYR A 88 -7.81 -5.35 -2.14
C TYR A 88 -8.74 -4.19 -1.85
N THR A 89 -8.28 -3.11 -1.20
CA THR A 89 -9.09 -1.90 -1.02
C THR A 89 -9.53 -1.29 -2.36
N LYS A 90 -8.63 -1.21 -3.35
CA LYS A 90 -8.96 -0.71 -4.70
C LYS A 90 -9.87 -1.68 -5.48
N ARG A 91 -9.65 -2.99 -5.32
CA ARG A 91 -10.50 -4.01 -5.95
C ARG A 91 -11.90 -4.03 -5.35
N SER A 92 -12.03 -3.71 -4.06
CA SER A 92 -13.31 -3.54 -3.38
C SER A 92 -14.13 -2.39 -4.01
N ASP A 93 -13.50 -1.26 -4.36
CA ASP A 93 -14.17 -0.19 -5.12
C ASP A 93 -14.69 -0.68 -6.48
N SER A 94 -13.89 -1.49 -7.18
CA SER A 94 -14.24 -2.02 -8.50
C SER A 94 -15.37 -3.06 -8.42
N GLU A 95 -15.31 -3.96 -7.44
CA GLU A 95 -16.30 -5.02 -7.21
C GLU A 95 -17.65 -4.44 -6.76
N SER A 96 -17.63 -3.44 -5.87
CA SER A 96 -18.82 -2.71 -5.43
C SER A 96 -19.56 -2.09 -6.61
N ALA A 97 -18.82 -1.47 -7.54
CA ALA A 97 -19.39 -0.90 -8.76
C ALA A 97 -19.89 -1.97 -9.75
N GLU A 98 -19.15 -3.07 -9.92
CA GLU A 98 -19.49 -4.16 -10.85
C GLU A 98 -20.80 -4.85 -10.44
N TYR A 99 -20.96 -5.13 -9.15
CA TYR A 99 -22.11 -5.88 -8.64
C TYR A 99 -23.19 -5.02 -7.98
N ASN A 100 -22.99 -3.71 -7.91
CA ASN A 100 -23.89 -2.76 -7.25
C ASN A 100 -24.21 -3.17 -5.80
N ILE A 101 -23.18 -3.54 -5.05
CA ILE A 101 -23.22 -3.86 -3.61
C ILE A 101 -22.40 -2.85 -2.81
N GLN A 102 -22.63 -2.74 -1.51
CA GLN A 102 -21.82 -1.86 -0.67
C GLN A 102 -20.35 -2.32 -0.63
N LYS A 103 -19.43 -1.35 -0.55
CA LYS A 103 -17.99 -1.61 -0.54
C LYS A 103 -17.59 -2.56 0.58
N GLU A 104 -18.16 -2.36 1.76
CA GLU A 104 -17.92 -3.14 2.97
C GLU A 104 -18.35 -4.60 2.80
N ASN A 105 -19.34 -4.87 1.93
CA ASN A 105 -19.95 -6.19 1.69
C ASN A 105 -19.27 -7.00 0.56
N THR A 106 -18.20 -6.47 -0.03
CA THR A 106 -17.44 -7.13 -1.10
C THR A 106 -16.53 -8.26 -0.60
N ILE A 107 -16.17 -9.22 -1.46
CA ILE A 107 -15.21 -10.26 -1.09
C ILE A 107 -13.81 -9.67 -0.85
N ASN A 108 -13.44 -8.61 -1.59
CA ASN A 108 -12.18 -7.91 -1.38
C ASN A 108 -12.14 -7.16 -0.03
N SER A 109 -13.28 -6.68 0.49
CA SER A 109 -13.37 -6.15 1.87
C SER A 109 -13.12 -7.27 2.89
N LEU A 110 -13.68 -8.46 2.67
CA LEU A 110 -13.45 -9.62 3.53
C LEU A 110 -11.98 -10.10 3.51
N TYR A 111 -11.35 -10.12 2.34
CA TYR A 111 -9.91 -10.37 2.20
C TYR A 111 -9.06 -9.34 2.95
N THR A 112 -9.46 -8.08 2.92
CA THR A 112 -8.80 -7.01 3.66
C THR A 112 -8.89 -7.28 5.17
N LYS A 113 -10.07 -7.68 5.68
CA LYS A 113 -10.27 -8.07 7.08
C LYS A 113 -9.37 -9.24 7.49
N TRP A 114 -9.34 -10.33 6.72
CA TRP A 114 -8.50 -11.50 7.02
C TRP A 114 -7.01 -11.18 6.97
N LEU A 115 -6.59 -10.30 6.05
CA LEU A 115 -5.21 -9.87 5.96
C LEU A 115 -4.79 -9.06 7.19
N LEU A 116 -5.68 -8.17 7.68
CA LEU A 116 -5.46 -7.43 8.92
C LEU A 116 -5.42 -8.36 10.14
N GLU A 117 -6.29 -9.37 10.21
CA GLU A 117 -6.25 -10.41 11.26
C GLU A 117 -4.91 -11.14 11.27
N LEU A 118 -4.43 -11.58 10.10
CA LEU A 118 -3.15 -12.28 9.95
C LEU A 118 -1.98 -11.39 10.40
N ILE A 119 -1.95 -10.15 9.93
CA ILE A 119 -0.93 -9.15 10.31
C ILE A 119 -0.95 -8.93 11.84
N THR A 120 -2.14 -8.80 12.43
CA THR A 120 -2.30 -8.60 13.87
C THR A 120 -1.82 -9.80 14.68
N GLN A 121 -2.08 -11.02 14.19
CA GLN A 121 -1.63 -12.25 14.84
C GLN A 121 -0.10 -12.37 14.80
N GLU A 122 0.52 -12.10 13.64
CA GLU A 122 1.97 -12.08 13.50
C GLU A 122 2.64 -11.06 14.43
N GLU A 123 2.01 -9.90 14.64
CA GLU A 123 2.48 -8.88 15.59
C GLU A 123 2.39 -9.33 17.06
N LYS A 124 1.30 -10.00 17.44
CA LYS A 124 1.14 -10.55 18.81
C LYS A 124 2.21 -11.60 19.12
N GLU A 125 2.52 -12.47 18.15
CA GLU A 125 3.54 -13.52 18.29
C GLU A 125 4.97 -12.96 18.43
N ARG A 126 5.23 -11.76 17.91
CA ARG A 126 6.52 -11.06 18.02
C ARG A 126 6.76 -10.36 19.37
N GLN A 127 5.87 -10.52 20.36
CA GLN A 127 5.98 -9.94 21.72
C GLN A 127 6.22 -8.42 21.77
N ALA A 128 5.59 -7.67 20.87
CA ALA A 128 5.91 -6.25 20.70
C ALA A 128 4.80 -5.25 21.04
N TRP A 129 3.68 -5.63 21.71
CA TRP A 129 2.76 -4.70 22.43
C TRP A 129 1.49 -5.32 23.06
N ASP A 130 0.96 -4.68 24.12
CA ASP A 130 -0.23 -5.05 24.92
C ASP A 130 -1.57 -4.40 24.48
N LYS A 131 -1.65 -3.72 23.32
CA LYS A 131 -2.89 -3.07 22.85
C LYS A 131 -3.38 -3.63 21.52
N PRO A 132 -4.69 -3.93 21.36
CA PRO A 132 -5.24 -4.43 20.12
C PRO A 132 -5.23 -3.36 19.02
N ILE A 133 -4.87 -3.79 17.82
CA ILE A 133 -4.86 -3.01 16.58
C ILE A 133 -6.30 -2.87 16.05
N THR A 134 -6.71 -1.66 15.65
CA THR A 134 -8.04 -1.39 15.08
C THR A 134 -7.96 -0.74 13.68
N GLN A 135 -9.05 -0.85 12.90
CA GLN A 135 -9.17 -0.29 11.53
C GLN A 135 -9.11 1.24 11.47
N GLU A 136 -9.28 1.94 12.60
CA GLU A 136 -9.33 3.40 12.65
C GLU A 136 -7.95 4.07 12.54
N ASN A 137 -6.85 3.30 12.59
CA ASN A 137 -5.51 3.87 12.43
C ASN A 137 -4.54 2.93 11.67
N PRO A 138 -4.74 2.72 10.36
CA PRO A 138 -3.88 1.90 9.51
C PRO A 138 -2.46 2.48 9.36
N THR A 139 -2.27 3.76 9.66
CA THR A 139 -1.01 4.51 9.53
C THR A 139 0.04 4.06 10.55
N THR A 140 -0.38 3.72 11.78
CA THR A 140 0.53 3.23 12.83
C THR A 140 1.06 1.81 12.53
N LEU A 141 0.25 0.95 11.88
CA LEU A 141 0.70 -0.36 11.38
C LEU A 141 1.68 -0.25 10.23
N LEU A 142 1.40 0.65 9.28
CA LEU A 142 2.28 0.96 8.17
C LEU A 142 3.65 1.43 8.67
N MET A 143 3.67 2.29 9.70
CA MET A 143 4.91 2.79 10.30
C MET A 143 5.72 1.70 10.99
N LYS A 144 5.12 0.77 11.75
CA LYS A 144 5.88 -0.27 12.46
C LYS A 144 6.44 -1.35 11.52
N PHE A 145 5.63 -1.86 10.59
CA PHE A 145 6.11 -2.83 9.58
C PHE A 145 7.14 -2.24 8.61
N ALA A 146 7.09 -0.93 8.36
CA ALA A 146 8.09 -0.25 7.54
C ALA A 146 9.43 -0.08 8.26
N LEU A 147 9.44 -0.03 9.59
CA LEU A 147 10.63 0.24 10.39
C LEU A 147 11.44 -1.03 10.76
N GLU A 148 10.84 -2.22 10.77
CA GLU A 148 11.47 -3.46 11.28
C GLU A 148 11.99 -4.42 10.17
N GLY A 149 12.11 -3.97 8.92
CA GLY A 149 12.77 -4.75 7.86
C GLY A 149 14.29 -4.62 7.93
N GLU A 150 15.03 -5.73 7.92
CA GLU A 150 16.51 -5.76 8.02
C GLU A 150 17.27 -5.14 6.84
N ASP A 151 16.57 -4.64 5.83
CA ASP A 151 17.17 -3.98 4.67
C ASP A 151 17.16 -2.46 4.89
N GLU A 152 18.25 -1.96 5.49
CA GLU A 152 18.47 -0.54 5.80
C GLU A 152 18.25 0.35 4.57
N ILE A 153 18.67 -0.09 3.38
CA ILE A 153 18.55 0.68 2.13
C ILE A 153 17.08 0.82 1.74
N LEU A 154 16.32 -0.27 1.86
CA LEU A 154 14.89 -0.28 1.58
C LEU A 154 14.09 0.52 2.62
N HIS A 155 14.51 0.50 3.89
CA HIS A 155 13.95 1.30 4.98
C HIS A 155 14.10 2.81 4.71
N LEU A 156 15.28 3.22 4.26
CA LEU A 156 15.61 4.62 3.94
C LEU A 156 14.90 5.14 2.69
N GLN A 157 14.76 4.30 1.67
CA GLN A 157 13.98 4.62 0.48
C GLN A 157 12.49 4.80 0.80
N LYS A 158 11.95 4.01 1.73
CA LYS A 158 10.54 4.08 2.15
C LYS A 158 10.24 5.29 3.04
N LEU A 159 11.16 5.67 3.93
CA LEU A 159 11.05 6.89 4.74
C LEU A 159 11.20 8.17 3.90
N HIS A 160 12.06 8.14 2.88
CA HIS A 160 12.18 9.23 1.92
C HIS A 160 10.90 9.45 1.09
N ILE A 161 10.19 8.37 0.71
CA ILE A 161 8.86 8.48 0.08
C ILE A 161 7.84 9.10 1.06
N TYR A 162 7.86 8.71 2.33
CA TYR A 162 7.00 9.27 3.38
C TYR A 162 7.21 10.79 3.58
N HIS A 163 8.46 11.25 3.65
CA HIS A 163 8.77 12.69 3.76
C HIS A 163 8.39 13.50 2.51
N ASN A 164 8.27 12.87 1.33
CA ASN A 164 7.88 13.56 0.10
C ASN A 164 6.36 13.63 -0.11
N CYS A 165 5.59 12.75 0.52
CA CYS A 165 4.14 12.67 0.36
C CYS A 165 3.34 13.29 1.52
N TYR A 166 3.97 13.64 2.65
CA TYR A 166 3.30 14.15 3.86
C TYR A 166 3.98 15.42 4.43
N PRO A 167 3.27 16.23 5.24
CA PRO A 167 3.80 17.49 5.77
C PRO A 167 5.05 17.23 6.63
N ARG A 168 6.16 17.84 6.24
CA ARG A 168 7.45 17.72 6.94
C ARG A 168 7.46 18.62 8.18
N ASP A 169 8.15 18.18 9.23
CA ASP A 169 8.49 19.09 10.31
C ASP A 169 9.50 20.16 9.84
N PRO A 170 9.58 21.33 10.50
CA PRO A 170 10.41 22.45 10.05
C PRO A 170 11.93 22.14 9.98
N PHE A 171 12.43 21.23 10.82
CA PHE A 171 13.85 20.90 10.86
C PHE A 171 14.25 20.03 9.66
N SER A 172 13.48 18.96 9.41
CA SER A 172 13.66 18.09 8.24
C SER A 172 13.48 18.85 6.93
N THR A 173 12.56 19.81 6.90
CA THR A 173 12.35 20.72 5.76
C THR A 173 13.61 21.54 5.46
N THR A 174 14.23 22.10 6.49
CA THR A 174 15.42 22.95 6.36
C THR A 174 16.65 22.13 5.92
N PHE A 175 16.84 20.94 6.49
CA PHE A 175 17.93 20.05 6.11
C PHE A 175 17.82 19.65 4.63
N LEU A 176 16.64 19.22 4.19
CA LEU A 176 16.41 18.79 2.82
C LEU A 176 16.56 19.94 1.82
N TRP A 177 16.09 21.14 2.15
CA TRP A 177 16.31 22.32 1.31
C TRP A 177 17.80 22.64 1.11
N ASN A 178 18.61 22.50 2.16
CA ASN A 178 20.07 22.68 2.07
C ASN A 178 20.74 21.59 1.23
N VAL A 179 20.25 20.35 1.33
CA VAL A 179 20.69 19.21 0.51
C VAL A 179 20.40 19.46 -0.98
N GLU A 180 19.16 19.83 -1.32
CA GLU A 180 18.77 20.11 -2.70
C GLU A 180 19.64 21.23 -3.29
N LYS A 181 19.83 22.32 -2.53
CA LYS A 181 20.68 23.44 -2.94
C LYS A 181 22.13 23.02 -3.22
N ASN A 182 22.68 22.08 -2.44
CA ASN A 182 24.03 21.59 -2.64
C ASN A 182 24.15 20.76 -3.93
N PHE A 183 23.20 19.85 -4.19
CA PHE A 183 23.17 19.09 -5.44
C PHE A 183 23.01 20.01 -6.65
N ASP A 184 22.07 20.95 -6.59
CA ASP A 184 21.84 21.92 -7.68
C ASP A 184 23.13 22.71 -7.96
N THR A 185 23.85 23.14 -6.92
CA THR A 185 25.12 23.87 -7.08
C THR A 185 26.19 23.02 -7.76
N ILE A 186 26.34 21.75 -7.39
CA ILE A 186 27.32 20.82 -7.99
C ILE A 186 26.95 20.58 -9.46
N ILE A 187 25.68 20.30 -9.73
CA ILE A 187 25.17 20.04 -11.07
C ILE A 187 25.35 21.26 -11.97
N GLU A 188 24.95 22.44 -11.52
CA GLU A 188 25.09 23.69 -12.28
C GLU A 188 26.55 23.97 -12.63
N LYS A 189 27.47 23.81 -11.68
CA LYS A 189 28.91 23.95 -11.94
C LYS A 189 29.42 22.92 -12.96
N GLY A 190 28.98 21.68 -12.86
CA GLY A 190 29.37 20.61 -13.78
C GLY A 190 28.82 20.82 -15.20
N LEU A 191 27.66 21.47 -15.35
CA LEU A 191 27.06 21.79 -16.64
C LEU A 191 27.59 23.08 -17.29
N GLN A 192 28.20 23.99 -16.52
CA GLN A 192 28.74 25.27 -17.04
C GLN A 192 29.57 25.13 -18.31
N PRO A 193 30.51 24.18 -18.45
CA PRO A 193 31.34 24.06 -19.66
C PRO A 193 30.52 23.79 -20.93
N ILE A 194 29.40 23.06 -20.80
CA ILE A 194 28.50 22.74 -21.91
C ILE A 194 27.62 23.95 -22.24
N MET A 195 27.05 24.58 -21.21
CA MET A 195 26.19 25.76 -21.37
C MET A 195 26.93 26.97 -21.94
N ALA A 196 28.22 27.11 -21.61
CA ALA A 196 29.08 28.17 -22.12
C ALA A 196 29.58 27.92 -23.55
N ASN A 197 29.45 26.70 -24.09
CA ASN A 197 30.01 26.35 -25.39
C ASN A 197 29.11 26.81 -26.56
N PRO A 198 29.49 27.85 -27.33
CA PRO A 198 28.67 28.38 -28.41
C PRO A 198 28.50 27.42 -29.58
N SER A 199 29.43 26.46 -29.78
CA SER A 199 29.36 25.49 -30.87
C SER A 199 28.25 24.44 -30.69
N LEU A 200 27.85 24.18 -29.44
CA LEU A 200 26.78 23.24 -29.11
C LEU A 200 25.39 23.89 -29.14
N LYS A 201 25.31 25.22 -29.00
CA LYS A 201 24.03 25.95 -28.95
C LYS A 201 23.20 25.87 -30.23
N ASN A 202 23.83 25.61 -31.37
CA ASN A 202 23.16 25.57 -32.68
C ASN A 202 22.70 24.16 -33.09
N ASP A 203 23.08 23.12 -32.33
CA ASP A 203 22.73 21.72 -32.62
C ASP A 203 22.05 21.11 -31.38
N LYS A 204 20.71 21.19 -31.38
CA LYS A 204 19.85 20.78 -30.26
C LYS A 204 20.08 19.32 -29.84
N VAL A 205 20.35 18.43 -30.80
CA VAL A 205 20.56 17.00 -30.53
C VAL A 205 21.89 16.80 -29.82
N LYS A 206 22.97 17.41 -30.32
CA LYS A 206 24.29 17.34 -29.68
C LYS A 206 24.30 18.03 -28.32
N PHE A 207 23.58 19.14 -28.17
CA PHE A 207 23.44 19.84 -26.90
C PHE A 207 22.77 18.95 -25.85
N ASN A 208 21.60 18.36 -26.17
CA ASN A 208 20.89 17.49 -25.24
C ASN A 208 21.69 16.23 -24.88
N LEU A 209 22.38 15.62 -25.85
CA LEU A 209 23.26 14.47 -25.60
C LEU A 209 24.42 14.84 -24.67
N ALA A 210 25.06 16.00 -24.89
CA ALA A 210 26.14 16.46 -24.03
C ALA A 210 25.66 16.70 -22.59
N ILE A 211 24.48 17.29 -22.42
CA ILE A 211 23.86 17.48 -21.09
C ILE A 211 23.62 16.13 -20.40
N ASP A 212 23.01 15.16 -21.09
CA ASP A 212 22.73 13.84 -20.51
C ASP A 212 24.03 13.12 -20.09
N MET A 213 25.02 13.08 -20.97
CA MET A 213 26.33 12.46 -20.67
C MET A 213 27.01 13.13 -19.47
N GLN A 214 26.96 14.46 -19.38
CA GLN A 214 27.60 15.18 -18.29
C GLN A 214 26.89 14.97 -16.96
N LEU A 215 25.57 14.86 -16.95
CA LEU A 215 24.80 14.54 -15.76
C LEU A 215 25.12 13.14 -15.25
N ASP A 216 25.30 12.17 -16.14
CA ASP A 216 25.70 10.81 -15.76
C ASP A 216 27.14 10.81 -15.18
N LEU A 217 28.08 11.55 -15.77
CA LEU A 217 29.43 11.72 -15.22
C LEU A 217 29.43 12.40 -13.84
N ILE A 218 28.57 13.40 -13.63
CA ILE A 218 28.41 14.04 -12.33
C ILE A 218 27.85 13.03 -11.31
N ALA A 219 26.86 12.24 -11.70
CA ALA A 219 26.28 11.21 -10.84
C ALA A 219 27.33 10.19 -10.41
N ASP A 220 28.15 9.71 -11.35
CA ASP A 220 29.23 8.76 -11.08
C ASP A 220 30.32 9.39 -10.21
N SER A 221 30.68 10.66 -10.44
CA SER A 221 31.65 11.36 -9.59
C SER A 221 31.15 11.49 -8.15
N ILE A 222 29.85 11.73 -7.94
CA ILE A 222 29.23 11.84 -6.62
C ILE A 222 29.20 10.47 -5.93
N LYS A 223 28.85 9.40 -6.67
CA LYS A 223 28.82 8.02 -6.17
C LYS A 223 30.21 7.44 -5.85
N ASN A 224 31.28 8.11 -6.27
CA ASN A 224 32.66 7.69 -6.03
C ASN A 224 33.42 8.65 -5.11
N MET A 225 32.73 9.54 -4.39
CA MET A 225 33.39 10.45 -3.43
C MET A 225 33.99 9.69 -2.24
N GLU A 226 35.19 10.09 -1.82
CA GLU A 226 35.98 9.44 -0.76
C GLU A 226 35.27 9.40 0.61
N ASN A 227 34.25 10.23 0.82
CA ASN A 227 33.44 10.31 2.04
C ASN A 227 31.98 9.89 1.83
N LEU A 228 31.64 9.19 0.75
CA LEU A 228 30.26 8.88 0.41
C LEU A 228 29.52 8.15 1.54
N ASN A 229 30.17 7.23 2.24
CA ASN A 229 29.53 6.51 3.34
C ASN A 229 29.13 7.44 4.50
N ASN A 230 29.97 8.41 4.85
CA ASN A 230 29.64 9.41 5.88
C ASN A 230 28.47 10.31 5.43
N VAL A 231 28.42 10.63 4.14
CA VAL A 231 27.30 11.39 3.56
C VAL A 231 26.03 10.55 3.60
N ILE A 232 26.07 9.28 3.18
CA ILE A 232 24.94 8.35 3.27
C ILE A 232 24.47 8.23 4.72
N GLU A 233 25.36 7.99 5.68
CA GLU A 233 25.00 7.93 7.10
C GLU A 233 24.33 9.21 7.62
N THR A 234 24.77 10.38 7.15
CA THR A 234 24.16 11.67 7.51
C THR A 234 22.74 11.79 6.97
N TYR A 235 22.51 11.34 5.73
CA TYR A 235 21.18 11.26 5.13
C TYR A 235 20.31 10.23 5.85
N ASN A 236 20.89 9.09 6.23
CA ASN A 236 20.19 8.02 6.93
C ASN A 236 19.71 8.46 8.32
N LYS A 237 20.54 9.23 9.04
CA LYS A 237 20.16 9.86 10.32
C LYS A 237 19.01 10.85 10.19
N GLN A 238 18.79 11.37 8.99
CA GLN A 238 17.68 12.27 8.66
C GLN A 238 16.54 11.54 7.94
N TYR A 239 16.60 10.21 7.85
CA TYR A 239 15.59 9.38 7.21
C TYR A 239 15.32 9.73 5.73
N ILE A 240 16.34 10.23 5.04
CA ILE A 240 16.31 10.61 3.63
C ILE A 240 17.23 9.67 2.85
N SER A 241 16.83 9.26 1.65
CA SER A 241 17.67 8.43 0.78
C SER A 241 18.54 9.31 -0.10
N PHE A 242 19.86 9.27 0.14
CA PHE A 242 20.84 9.99 -0.66
C PHE A 242 20.70 9.71 -2.17
N TYR A 243 20.54 8.45 -2.55
CA TYR A 243 20.47 8.05 -3.96
C TYR A 243 19.19 8.53 -4.65
N VAL A 244 18.07 8.58 -3.93
CA VAL A 244 16.81 9.07 -4.52
C VAL A 244 16.85 10.59 -4.65
N GLU A 245 17.36 11.32 -3.65
CA GLU A 245 17.54 12.78 -3.77
C GLU A 245 18.48 13.16 -4.91
N LEU A 246 19.56 12.39 -5.10
CA LEU A 246 20.46 12.57 -6.23
C LEU A 246 19.73 12.35 -7.57
N ASP A 247 18.95 11.28 -7.70
CA ASP A 247 18.20 11.01 -8.93
C ASP A 247 17.14 12.08 -9.22
N LEU A 248 16.43 12.55 -8.20
CA LEU A 248 15.48 13.66 -8.31
C LEU A 248 16.15 14.96 -8.75
N ALA A 249 17.31 15.30 -8.17
CA ALA A 249 18.08 16.47 -8.56
C ALA A 249 18.56 16.38 -10.02
N LEU A 250 19.06 15.22 -10.45
CA LEU A 250 19.47 14.97 -11.83
C LEU A 250 18.28 15.06 -12.79
N LYS A 251 17.12 14.52 -12.43
CA LYS A 251 15.90 14.61 -13.23
C LYS A 251 15.45 16.06 -13.40
N ARG A 252 15.39 16.84 -12.32
CA ARG A 252 15.09 18.29 -12.37
C ARG A 252 16.07 19.03 -13.27
N ALA A 253 17.36 18.70 -13.20
CA ALA A 253 18.38 19.31 -14.06
C ALA A 253 18.21 18.95 -15.53
N ARG A 254 17.86 17.69 -15.86
CA ARG A 254 17.52 17.27 -17.23
C ARG A 254 16.32 18.07 -17.76
N GLU A 255 15.28 18.21 -16.96
CA GLU A 255 14.07 18.95 -17.33
C GLU A 255 14.33 20.45 -17.52
N LYS A 256 15.14 21.06 -16.64
CA LYS A 256 15.50 22.50 -16.69
C LYS A 256 16.35 22.87 -17.90
N ASN A 257 17.25 21.99 -18.34
CA ASN A 257 18.30 22.32 -19.31
C ASN A 257 18.10 21.70 -20.70
N LYS A 258 17.09 20.84 -20.88
CA LYS A 258 16.66 20.41 -22.22
C LYS A 258 15.80 21.50 -22.86
N LEU A 259 16.14 21.88 -24.10
CA LEU A 259 15.37 22.79 -24.94
C LEU A 259 14.21 22.08 -25.64
#